data_AF-A0A2S5MZ55-F1
#
_entry.id   AF-A0A2S5MZ55-F1
#
_cell.length_a   1.000
_cell.length_b   1.000
_cell.length_c   1.000
_cell.angle_alpha   90.00
_cell.angle_beta   90.00
_cell.angle_gamma   90.00
#
_symmetry.space_group_name_H-M   'P 1'
#
loop_
_entity.id
_entity.type
_entity.pdbx_description
1 polymer ?
#
loop_
_entity_poly.entity_id
_entity_poly.type
_entity_poly.pdbx_seq_one_letter_code
_entity_poly.pdbx_strand_id
1 'polypeptide(L)'
;MIETFERRAAAGTGDEEKPLEFIASALDRAVAGKRLPAEARALYEDLRRRLGASKRSGADRGEGDAELARVLQRIQALRAKTVEQGCTEQEALASAKKVAELLDRYGLSLGEVEMRDQACEGVGIETGRRRRAPLDDCIPTIAMFCDCKVWSETAANGAIRYVFFALPADVEAAHYLYDLIAVTFATETARFKREDAGITSSVRHGSAHSFQIGLAHGICEKLKLMKGERDAASRRSSGRDLVPLKAAVIEDELEKLGLDFHAKASRRKRLVQPGAYEAGREAGRKFAPRPGVEAADAV
;
A
#
# COMPACT_ATOMS: atom_id res chain seq x y z
N MET A 1 -11.56 -23.86 0.93
CA MET A 1 -12.64 -22.84 1.01
C MET A 1 -12.44 -21.92 2.22
N ILE A 2 -12.44 -22.42 3.47
CA ILE A 2 -12.15 -21.60 4.67
C ILE A 2 -10.76 -20.94 4.60
N GLU A 3 -9.75 -21.71 4.22
CA GLU A 3 -8.39 -21.22 4.02
C GLU A 3 -8.31 -20.10 2.96
N THR A 4 -9.08 -20.21 1.88
CA THR A 4 -9.18 -19.18 0.84
C THR A 4 -9.82 -17.89 1.39
N PHE A 5 -10.83 -17.99 2.26
CA PHE A 5 -11.43 -16.83 2.91
C PHE A 5 -10.49 -16.15 3.92
N GLU A 6 -9.73 -16.93 4.70
CA GLU A 6 -8.70 -16.39 5.59
C GLU A 6 -7.58 -15.68 4.82
N ARG A 7 -7.14 -16.26 3.70
CA ARG A 7 -6.12 -15.65 2.83
C ARG A 7 -6.62 -14.36 2.19
N ARG A 8 -7.88 -14.31 1.74
CA ARG A 8 -8.51 -13.07 1.25
C ARG A 8 -8.61 -12.00 2.33
N ALA A 9 -9.00 -12.38 3.55
CA ALA A 9 -9.03 -11.44 4.66
C ALA A 9 -7.63 -10.90 5.00
N ALA A 10 -6.60 -11.76 5.02
CA ALA A 10 -5.20 -11.38 5.22
C ALA A 10 -4.64 -10.54 4.06
N ALA A 11 -5.13 -10.75 2.83
CA ALA A 11 -4.81 -9.95 1.66
C ALA A 11 -5.57 -8.60 1.64
N GLY A 12 -6.35 -8.28 2.67
CA GLY A 12 -7.11 -7.03 2.75
C GLY A 12 -8.30 -6.94 1.77
N THR A 13 -8.75 -8.09 1.23
CA THR A 13 -9.85 -8.22 0.25
C THR A 13 -11.21 -8.33 0.97
N GLY A 14 -12.21 -7.54 0.55
CA GLY A 14 -13.59 -7.58 1.10
C GLY A 14 -13.91 -6.53 2.18
N ASP A 15 -15.20 -6.34 2.48
CA ASP A 15 -15.66 -5.44 3.55
C ASP A 15 -15.10 -5.88 4.93
N GLU A 16 -14.97 -4.95 5.87
CA GLU A 16 -14.39 -5.15 7.22
C GLU A 16 -15.03 -6.29 8.04
N GLU A 17 -16.17 -6.83 7.63
CA GLU A 17 -16.72 -8.05 8.21
C GLU A 17 -15.79 -9.24 7.92
N LYS A 18 -14.92 -9.54 8.90
CA LYS A 18 -14.10 -10.75 8.93
C LYS A 18 -14.97 -11.94 8.50
N PRO A 19 -14.72 -12.54 7.32
CA PRO A 19 -15.62 -13.53 6.72
C PRO A 19 -15.92 -14.70 7.65
N LEU A 20 -14.97 -15.03 8.52
CA LEU A 20 -15.11 -16.04 9.56
C LEU A 20 -16.06 -15.64 10.69
N GLU A 21 -16.04 -14.39 11.15
CA GLU A 21 -16.99 -13.90 12.16
C GLU A 21 -18.41 -13.83 11.58
N PHE A 22 -18.54 -13.51 10.30
CA PHE A 22 -19.82 -13.62 9.58
C PHE A 22 -20.30 -15.07 9.50
N ILE A 23 -19.44 -16.03 9.11
CA ILE A 23 -19.78 -17.46 9.06
C ILE A 23 -20.12 -17.98 10.46
N ALA A 24 -19.35 -17.62 11.48
CA ALA A 24 -19.63 -17.96 12.87
C ALA A 24 -21.00 -17.45 13.30
N SER A 25 -21.30 -16.18 13.03
CA SER A 25 -22.59 -15.57 13.34
C SER A 25 -23.76 -16.20 12.57
N ALA A 26 -23.53 -16.60 11.31
CA ALA A 26 -24.52 -17.30 10.50
C ALA A 26 -24.79 -18.72 11.03
N LEU A 27 -23.75 -19.43 11.47
CA LEU A 27 -23.86 -20.73 12.14
C LEU A 27 -24.62 -20.59 13.47
N ASP A 28 -24.30 -19.59 14.29
CA ASP A 28 -24.98 -19.34 15.56
C ASP A 28 -26.49 -19.10 15.35
N ARG A 29 -26.86 -18.31 14.33
CA ARG A 29 -28.27 -18.09 13.95
C ARG A 29 -28.94 -19.37 13.45
N ALA A 30 -28.24 -20.21 12.71
CA ALA A 30 -28.78 -21.47 12.18
C ALA A 30 -28.97 -22.53 13.28
N VAL A 31 -28.05 -22.58 14.24
CA VAL A 31 -28.15 -23.45 15.43
C VAL A 31 -29.29 -22.98 16.33
N ALA A 32 -29.39 -21.68 16.63
CA ALA A 32 -30.48 -21.10 17.41
C ALA A 32 -31.85 -21.35 16.75
N GLY A 33 -31.91 -21.28 15.42
CA GLY A 33 -33.11 -21.59 14.63
C GLY A 33 -33.39 -23.08 14.42
N LYS A 34 -32.64 -24.00 15.06
CA LYS A 34 -32.73 -25.47 14.89
C LYS A 34 -32.60 -25.95 13.44
N ARG A 35 -32.00 -25.16 12.56
CA ARG A 35 -31.70 -25.52 11.16
C ARG A 35 -30.40 -26.32 11.04
N LEU A 36 -29.52 -26.18 12.02
CA LEU A 36 -28.30 -26.96 12.15
C LEU A 36 -28.16 -27.49 13.59
N PRO A 37 -27.52 -28.66 13.77
CA PRO A 37 -27.22 -29.17 15.09
C PRO A 37 -26.10 -28.37 15.76
N ALA A 38 -26.05 -28.39 17.09
CA ALA A 38 -25.04 -27.66 17.87
C ALA A 38 -23.61 -28.12 17.57
N GLU A 39 -23.43 -29.38 17.13
CA GLU A 39 -22.12 -29.90 16.71
C GLU A 39 -21.52 -29.15 15.53
N ALA A 40 -22.33 -28.51 14.68
CA ALA A 40 -21.83 -27.74 13.53
C ALA A 40 -20.95 -26.55 13.96
N ARG A 41 -21.26 -25.91 15.09
CA ARG A 41 -20.45 -24.82 15.66
C ARG A 41 -19.14 -25.34 16.23
N ALA A 42 -19.18 -26.48 16.92
CA ALA A 42 -18.00 -27.13 17.49
C ALA A 42 -17.02 -27.60 16.40
N LEU A 43 -17.56 -28.19 15.31
CA LEU A 43 -16.76 -28.60 14.15
C LEU A 43 -16.07 -27.41 13.47
N TYR A 44 -16.78 -26.29 13.33
CA TYR A 44 -16.21 -25.06 12.77
C TYR A 44 -15.05 -24.52 13.61
N GLU A 45 -15.18 -24.48 14.95
CA GLU A 45 -14.10 -24.02 15.84
C GLU A 45 -12.90 -24.99 15.86
N ASP A 46 -13.13 -26.30 15.74
CA ASP A 46 -12.05 -27.29 15.62
C ASP A 46 -11.27 -27.12 14.30
N LEU A 47 -11.98 -26.94 13.18
CA LEU A 47 -11.35 -26.66 11.88
C LEU A 47 -10.52 -25.36 11.93
N ARG A 48 -11.08 -24.30 12.52
CA ARG A 48 -10.38 -23.02 12.72
C ARG A 48 -9.10 -23.18 13.55
N ARG A 49 -9.15 -23.98 14.62
CA ARG A 49 -7.99 -24.24 15.49
C ARG A 49 -6.90 -25.02 14.77
N ARG A 50 -7.25 -26.05 14.00
CA ARG A 50 -6.29 -26.86 13.24
C ARG A 50 -5.60 -26.05 12.15
N LEU A 51 -6.35 -25.20 11.45
CA LEU A 51 -5.79 -24.28 10.45
C LEU A 51 -4.84 -23.25 11.11
N GLY A 52 -5.20 -22.72 12.28
CA GLY A 52 -4.32 -21.80 13.04
C GLY A 52 -3.04 -22.46 13.58
N ALA A 53 -3.11 -23.74 13.98
CA ALA A 53 -1.95 -24.49 14.49
C ALA A 53 -0.93 -24.85 13.38
N SER A 54 -1.41 -25.11 12.16
CA SER A 54 -0.55 -25.39 11.00
C SER A 54 0.37 -24.22 10.61
N LYS A 55 0.02 -22.97 10.95
CA LYS A 55 0.86 -21.78 10.73
C LYS A 55 2.04 -21.65 11.71
N ARG A 56 1.99 -22.34 12.87
CA ARG A 56 2.95 -22.15 13.97
C ARG A 56 4.11 -23.15 14.00
N SER A 57 4.14 -24.16 13.12
CA SER A 57 5.29 -25.08 13.02
C SER A 57 6.44 -24.43 12.25
N GLY A 58 7.31 -23.72 12.96
CA GLY A 58 8.54 -23.14 12.41
C GLY A 58 9.30 -22.48 13.53
N ALA A 59 10.11 -23.26 14.24
CA ALA A 59 10.81 -22.85 15.46
C ALA A 59 12.12 -22.08 15.21
N ASP A 60 12.46 -21.81 13.94
CA ASP A 60 13.69 -21.09 13.53
C ASP A 60 13.45 -19.61 13.18
N ARG A 61 12.25 -19.11 13.48
CA ARG A 61 11.71 -17.78 13.10
C ARG A 61 12.27 -16.58 13.90
N GLY A 62 13.27 -16.77 14.75
CA GLY A 62 13.61 -15.81 15.81
C GLY A 62 14.21 -14.47 15.35
N GLU A 63 15.13 -14.50 14.39
CA GLU A 63 15.95 -13.31 14.05
C GLU A 63 15.36 -12.49 12.89
N GLY A 64 14.88 -13.16 11.82
CA GLY A 64 14.19 -12.51 10.71
C GLY A 64 12.88 -11.83 11.11
N ASP A 65 12.06 -12.46 11.96
CA ASP A 65 10.81 -11.87 12.45
C ASP A 65 11.08 -10.65 13.37
N ALA A 66 12.18 -10.65 14.12
CA ALA A 66 12.56 -9.53 14.98
C ALA A 66 13.03 -8.32 14.17
N GLU A 67 13.80 -8.52 13.10
CA GLU A 67 14.18 -7.43 12.19
C GLU A 67 12.96 -6.90 11.43
N LEU A 68 12.07 -7.78 10.96
CA LEU A 68 10.81 -7.39 10.34
C LEU A 68 9.96 -6.52 11.28
N ALA A 69 9.81 -6.94 12.55
CA ALA A 69 9.07 -6.17 13.55
C ALA A 69 9.68 -4.78 13.78
N ARG A 70 11.01 -4.65 13.80
CA ARG A 70 11.70 -3.34 13.91
C ARG A 70 11.43 -2.46 12.70
N VAL A 71 11.48 -3.01 11.49
CA VAL A 71 11.19 -2.28 10.25
C VAL A 71 9.74 -1.78 10.26
N LEU A 72 8.78 -2.67 10.55
CA LEU A 72 7.35 -2.31 10.63
C LEU A 72 7.11 -1.23 11.67
N GLN A 73 7.66 -1.37 12.88
CA GLN A 73 7.53 -0.38 13.95
C GLN A 73 8.07 0.99 13.51
N ARG A 74 9.20 1.02 12.79
CA ARG A 74 9.80 2.26 12.28
C ARG A 74 8.89 2.92 11.24
N ILE A 75 8.33 2.15 10.30
CA ILE A 75 7.42 2.69 9.27
C ILE A 75 6.12 3.21 9.92
N GLN A 76 5.53 2.45 10.84
CA GLN A 76 4.33 2.86 11.58
C GLN A 76 4.58 4.12 12.42
N ALA A 77 5.74 4.25 13.07
CA ALA A 77 6.10 5.45 13.82
C ALA A 77 6.26 6.68 12.90
N LEU A 78 6.81 6.51 11.69
CA LEU A 78 6.86 7.58 10.69
C LEU A 78 5.43 7.98 10.26
N ARG A 79 4.57 7.00 10.04
CA ARG A 79 3.17 7.21 9.66
C ARG A 79 2.38 7.97 10.72
N ALA A 80 2.47 7.57 11.98
CA ALA A 80 1.80 8.24 13.10
C ALA A 80 2.20 9.73 13.18
N LYS A 81 3.51 10.01 13.05
CA LYS A 81 4.02 11.40 13.03
C LYS A 81 3.48 12.21 11.86
N THR A 82 3.34 11.59 10.68
CA THR A 82 2.80 12.30 9.52
C THR A 82 1.31 12.67 9.67
N VAL A 83 0.55 11.84 10.38
CA VAL A 83 -0.90 12.01 10.56
C VAL A 83 -1.22 12.97 11.71
N GLU A 84 -0.51 12.89 12.84
CA GLU A 84 -0.85 13.65 14.05
C GLU A 84 -0.35 15.10 14.04
N GLN A 85 0.77 15.41 13.37
CA GLN A 85 1.43 16.71 13.52
C GLN A 85 1.29 17.65 12.32
N GLY A 86 0.52 17.27 11.29
CA GLY A 86 0.38 18.10 10.09
C GLY A 86 1.74 18.28 9.42
N CYS A 87 2.36 17.16 9.04
CA CYS A 87 3.69 17.07 8.48
C CYS A 87 3.95 18.14 7.42
N THR A 88 5.06 18.87 7.55
CA THR A 88 5.51 19.81 6.51
C THR A 88 5.96 19.04 5.27
N GLU A 89 5.91 19.68 4.10
CA GLU A 89 6.35 19.08 2.83
C GLU A 89 7.75 18.44 2.96
N GLN A 90 8.68 19.06 3.69
CA GLN A 90 10.05 18.56 3.86
C GLN A 90 10.17 17.32 4.78
N GLU A 91 9.32 17.23 5.80
CA GLU A 91 9.30 16.09 6.74
C GLU A 91 8.65 14.85 6.11
N ALA A 92 7.65 15.07 5.27
CA ALA A 92 7.03 14.05 4.45
C ALA A 92 8.08 13.40 3.53
N LEU A 93 8.88 14.26 2.91
CA LEU A 93 9.93 13.86 1.97
C LEU A 93 11.05 13.03 2.61
N ALA A 94 11.62 13.46 3.74
CA ALA A 94 12.68 12.69 4.41
C ALA A 94 12.23 11.26 4.79
N SER A 95 10.96 11.12 5.10
CA SER A 95 10.38 9.89 5.61
C SER A 95 10.16 8.83 4.51
N ALA A 96 9.73 9.20 3.29
CA ALA A 96 9.64 8.24 2.17
C ALA A 96 10.99 7.64 1.77
N LYS A 97 12.06 8.44 1.79
CA LYS A 97 13.41 7.89 1.57
C LYS A 97 13.77 6.91 2.69
N LYS A 98 13.49 7.28 3.94
CA LYS A 98 13.85 6.44 5.07
C LYS A 98 13.16 5.09 5.00
N VAL A 99 11.91 5.06 4.55
CA VAL A 99 11.19 3.81 4.25
C VAL A 99 11.90 3.01 3.17
N ALA A 100 12.26 3.61 2.02
CA ALA A 100 13.00 2.91 0.97
C ALA A 100 14.34 2.31 1.48
N GLU A 101 15.11 3.07 2.28
CA GLU A 101 16.34 2.57 2.90
C GLU A 101 16.12 1.44 3.91
N LEU A 102 14.99 1.44 4.62
CA LEU A 102 14.64 0.37 5.55
C LEU A 102 14.29 -0.90 4.77
N LEU A 103 13.51 -0.78 3.69
CA LEU A 103 13.18 -1.91 2.82
C LEU A 103 14.42 -2.50 2.15
N ASP A 104 15.34 -1.67 1.67
CA ASP A 104 16.57 -2.15 1.04
C ASP A 104 17.46 -2.89 2.03
N ARG A 105 17.65 -2.34 3.25
CA ARG A 105 18.44 -3.01 4.29
C ARG A 105 17.81 -4.34 4.72
N TYR A 106 16.49 -4.34 4.90
CA TYR A 106 15.75 -5.56 5.24
C TYR A 106 15.82 -6.61 4.13
N GLY A 107 15.62 -6.21 2.88
CA GLY A 107 15.74 -7.11 1.73
C GLY A 107 17.15 -7.69 1.55
N LEU A 108 18.19 -6.94 1.91
CA LEU A 108 19.58 -7.42 1.90
C LEU A 108 19.91 -8.34 3.08
N SER A 109 19.26 -8.17 4.24
CA SER A 109 19.46 -9.04 5.40
C SER A 109 18.79 -10.40 5.27
N LEU A 110 17.74 -10.51 4.43
CA LEU A 110 17.02 -11.76 4.21
C LEU A 110 17.75 -12.68 3.23
N GLY A 111 17.88 -13.95 3.60
CA GLY A 111 18.21 -15.03 2.68
C GLY A 111 17.07 -15.33 1.71
N GLU A 112 17.37 -16.00 0.58
CA GLU A 112 16.35 -16.38 -0.41
C GLU A 112 15.29 -17.32 0.15
N VAL A 113 15.68 -18.22 1.06
CA VAL A 113 14.77 -19.16 1.75
C VAL A 113 13.83 -18.41 2.68
N GLU A 114 14.37 -17.52 3.51
CA GLU A 114 13.58 -16.71 4.44
C GLU A 114 12.56 -15.84 3.71
N MET A 115 12.93 -15.29 2.55
CA MET A 115 12.02 -14.47 1.76
C MET A 115 10.91 -15.28 1.08
N ARG A 116 11.14 -16.56 0.74
CA ARG A 116 10.12 -17.47 0.21
C ARG A 116 9.16 -17.99 1.28
N ASP A 117 9.64 -18.11 2.52
CA ASP A 117 8.84 -18.58 3.64
C ASP A 117 7.95 -17.49 4.26
N GLN A 118 8.16 -16.22 3.87
CA GLN A 118 7.29 -15.12 4.29
C GLN A 118 5.94 -15.18 3.60
N ALA A 119 4.88 -15.13 4.41
CA ALA A 119 3.52 -14.98 3.91
C ALA A 119 3.31 -13.55 3.42
N CYS A 120 2.73 -13.41 2.22
CA CYS A 120 2.24 -12.12 1.76
C CYS A 120 0.97 -11.72 2.52
N GLU A 121 0.81 -10.42 2.70
CA GLU A 121 -0.36 -9.81 3.29
C GLU A 121 -0.85 -8.67 2.39
N GLY A 122 -1.99 -8.08 2.73
CA GLY A 122 -2.48 -6.92 2.02
C GLY A 122 -3.21 -5.93 2.91
N VAL A 123 -3.18 -4.68 2.46
CA VAL A 123 -3.84 -3.56 3.12
C VAL A 123 -4.82 -2.91 2.18
N GLY A 124 -6.04 -2.75 2.66
CA GLY A 124 -7.08 -2.00 1.97
C GLY A 124 -7.07 -0.54 2.38
N ILE A 125 -6.85 0.34 1.41
CA ILE A 125 -6.91 1.78 1.59
C ILE A 125 -8.27 2.30 1.14
N GLU A 126 -9.06 2.75 2.12
CA GLU A 126 -10.35 3.36 1.89
C GLU A 126 -10.19 4.79 1.38
N THR A 127 -10.67 5.06 0.16
CA THR A 127 -10.58 6.42 -0.38
C THR A 127 -11.75 7.30 0.04
N GLY A 128 -12.85 6.71 0.54
CA GLY A 128 -14.11 7.39 0.84
C GLY A 128 -14.83 7.99 -0.38
N ARG A 129 -14.28 7.83 -1.60
CA ARG A 129 -14.77 8.46 -2.83
C ARG A 129 -15.40 7.43 -3.74
N ARG A 130 -16.56 7.79 -4.32
CA ARG A 130 -17.24 6.97 -5.35
C ARG A 130 -16.71 7.19 -6.77
N ARG A 131 -15.83 8.18 -6.96
CA ARG A 131 -15.27 8.56 -8.26
C ARG A 131 -13.77 8.72 -8.15
N ARG A 132 -13.09 8.38 -9.24
CA ARG A 132 -11.64 8.55 -9.32
C ARG A 132 -11.24 10.01 -9.26
N ALA A 133 -10.14 10.28 -8.60
CA ALA A 133 -9.46 11.57 -8.54
C ALA A 133 -8.06 11.48 -9.16
N PRO A 134 -7.40 12.61 -9.46
CA PRO A 134 -6.04 12.60 -10.01
C PRO A 134 -4.99 11.87 -9.15
N LEU A 135 -5.15 11.87 -7.81
CA LEU A 135 -4.30 11.08 -6.90
C LEU A 135 -4.29 9.59 -7.27
N ASP A 136 -5.39 9.06 -7.79
CA ASP A 136 -5.52 7.65 -8.12
C ASP A 136 -4.63 7.22 -9.27
N ASP A 137 -4.11 8.19 -10.04
CA ASP A 137 -3.13 7.95 -11.11
C ASP A 137 -1.74 7.60 -10.52
N CYS A 138 -1.50 7.87 -9.23
CA CYS A 138 -0.28 7.49 -8.50
C CYS A 138 -0.29 6.03 -8.00
N ILE A 139 -1.46 5.40 -7.83
CA ILE A 139 -1.60 4.07 -7.19
C ILE A 139 -0.72 3.00 -7.83
N PRO A 140 -0.70 2.82 -9.17
CA PRO A 140 0.16 1.80 -9.78
C PRO A 140 1.65 2.10 -9.58
N THR A 141 2.04 3.37 -9.51
CA THR A 141 3.43 3.77 -9.29
C THR A 141 3.86 3.56 -7.84
N ILE A 142 2.97 3.79 -6.86
CA ILE A 142 3.21 3.46 -5.45
C ILE A 142 3.47 1.96 -5.31
N ALA A 143 2.59 1.13 -5.89
CA ALA A 143 2.74 -0.32 -5.85
C ALA A 143 4.07 -0.77 -6.47
N MET A 144 4.41 -0.24 -7.65
CA MET A 144 5.69 -0.53 -8.31
C MET A 144 6.90 -0.10 -7.47
N PHE A 145 6.84 1.08 -6.83
CA PHE A 145 7.95 1.60 -6.03
C PHE A 145 8.24 0.71 -4.82
N CYS A 146 7.18 0.23 -4.18
CA CYS A 146 7.20 -0.64 -3.00
C CYS A 146 7.18 -2.14 -3.35
N ASP A 147 7.41 -2.53 -4.61
CA ASP A 147 7.42 -3.94 -5.03
C ASP A 147 6.11 -4.71 -4.69
N CYS A 148 4.97 -4.04 -4.73
CA CYS A 148 3.64 -4.58 -4.43
C CYS A 148 2.81 -4.89 -5.69
N LYS A 149 1.84 -5.81 -5.55
CA LYS A 149 0.67 -5.87 -6.43
C LYS A 149 -0.43 -4.95 -5.91
N VAL A 150 -1.28 -4.47 -6.81
CA VAL A 150 -2.40 -3.60 -6.44
C VAL A 150 -3.62 -3.84 -7.33
N TRP A 151 -4.80 -3.81 -6.73
CA TRP A 151 -6.07 -3.77 -7.44
C TRP A 151 -7.04 -2.80 -6.78
N SER A 152 -8.15 -2.52 -7.46
CA SER A 152 -9.23 -1.68 -6.93
C SER A 152 -10.46 -2.51 -6.65
N GLU A 153 -11.08 -2.26 -5.50
CA GLU A 153 -12.37 -2.82 -5.11
C GLU A 153 -13.40 -1.71 -5.02
N THR A 154 -14.67 -2.11 -5.08
CA THR A 154 -15.80 -1.23 -4.73
C THR A 154 -16.37 -1.75 -3.42
N ALA A 155 -16.25 -0.98 -2.35
CA ALA A 155 -16.80 -1.31 -1.04
C ALA A 155 -18.34 -1.34 -1.08
N ALA A 156 -18.99 -1.93 -0.08
CA ALA A 156 -20.47 -2.02 -0.06
C ALA A 156 -21.17 -0.65 -0.19
N ASN A 157 -20.56 0.42 0.32
CA ASN A 157 -21.08 1.78 0.23
C ASN A 157 -20.88 2.44 -1.16
N GLY A 158 -20.31 1.71 -2.12
CA GLY A 158 -19.96 2.16 -3.47
C GLY A 158 -18.67 2.98 -3.57
N ALA A 159 -17.91 3.12 -2.48
CA ALA A 159 -16.62 3.81 -2.49
C ALA A 159 -15.54 2.94 -3.12
N ILE A 160 -14.56 3.59 -3.72
CA ILE A 160 -13.38 2.96 -4.29
C ILE A 160 -12.41 2.66 -3.14
N ARG A 161 -11.94 1.43 -3.08
CA ARG A 161 -10.86 0.96 -2.20
C ARG A 161 -9.70 0.47 -3.06
N TYR A 162 -8.46 0.71 -2.63
CA TYR A 162 -7.28 0.14 -3.27
C TYR A 162 -6.64 -0.88 -2.33
N VAL A 163 -6.38 -2.08 -2.83
CA VAL A 163 -5.76 -3.14 -2.04
C VAL A 163 -4.34 -3.34 -2.55
N PHE A 164 -3.36 -3.09 -1.68
CA PHE A 164 -1.95 -3.41 -1.92
C PHE A 164 -1.63 -4.77 -1.31
N PHE A 165 -0.90 -5.60 -2.03
CA PHE A 165 -0.57 -6.97 -1.63
C PHE A 165 0.89 -7.29 -1.93
N ALA A 166 1.65 -7.65 -0.89
CA ALA A 166 3.08 -7.92 -0.97
C ALA A 166 3.59 -8.57 0.33
N LEU A 167 4.92 -8.60 0.51
CA LEU A 167 5.53 -8.88 1.80
C LEU A 167 5.16 -7.79 2.84
N PRO A 168 5.10 -8.09 4.15
CA PRO A 168 4.59 -7.16 5.14
C PRO A 168 5.25 -5.78 5.17
N ALA A 169 6.59 -5.74 5.09
CA ALA A 169 7.31 -4.47 5.08
C ALA A 169 6.99 -3.62 3.83
N ASP A 170 6.83 -4.28 2.67
CA ASP A 170 6.52 -3.64 1.39
C ASP A 170 5.09 -3.06 1.40
N VAL A 171 4.13 -3.78 2.01
CA VAL A 171 2.73 -3.32 2.17
C VAL A 171 2.65 -2.10 3.09
N GLU A 172 3.30 -2.13 4.26
CA GLU A 172 3.29 -1.00 5.19
C GLU A 172 3.97 0.23 4.57
N ALA A 173 5.03 0.02 3.78
CA ALA A 173 5.67 1.08 3.01
C ALA A 173 4.75 1.69 1.95
N ALA A 174 3.97 0.87 1.23
CA ALA A 174 3.00 1.34 0.25
C ALA A 174 1.88 2.17 0.90
N HIS A 175 1.39 1.73 2.07
CA HIS A 175 0.40 2.46 2.86
C HIS A 175 0.95 3.82 3.30
N TYR A 176 2.14 3.82 3.88
CA TYR A 176 2.82 5.03 4.29
C TYR A 176 2.99 6.01 3.10
N LEU A 177 3.46 5.52 1.95
CA LEU A 177 3.67 6.35 0.76
C LEU A 177 2.34 6.89 0.20
N TYR A 178 1.24 6.14 0.30
CA TYR A 178 -0.09 6.63 -0.04
C TYR A 178 -0.49 7.83 0.84
N ASP A 179 -0.39 7.69 2.16
CA ASP A 179 -0.75 8.75 3.12
C ASP A 179 0.07 10.01 2.84
N LEU A 180 1.35 9.83 2.55
CA LEU A 180 2.26 10.90 2.20
C LEU A 180 1.82 11.68 0.96
N ILE A 181 1.47 10.95 -0.10
CA ILE A 181 1.01 11.53 -1.36
C ILE A 181 -0.33 12.23 -1.13
N ALA A 182 -1.23 11.67 -0.32
CA ALA A 182 -2.50 12.31 0.01
C ALA A 182 -2.30 13.68 0.70
N VAL A 183 -1.40 13.76 1.68
CA VAL A 183 -1.03 15.02 2.34
C VAL A 183 -0.38 16.01 1.37
N THR A 184 0.52 15.51 0.50
CA THR A 184 1.17 16.33 -0.53
C THR A 184 0.13 16.93 -1.49
N PHE A 185 -0.83 16.13 -1.95
CA PHE A 185 -1.93 16.60 -2.80
C PHE A 185 -2.75 17.70 -2.12
N ALA A 186 -3.10 17.52 -0.85
CA ALA A 186 -3.86 18.52 -0.11
C ALA A 186 -3.07 19.84 0.01
N THR A 187 -1.81 19.75 0.41
CA THR A 187 -0.91 20.89 0.65
C THR A 187 -0.64 21.68 -0.62
N GLU A 188 -0.20 21.01 -1.68
CA GLU A 188 0.15 21.65 -2.95
C GLU A 188 -1.08 22.21 -3.65
N THR A 189 -2.22 21.52 -3.60
CA THR A 189 -3.47 22.06 -4.13
C THR A 189 -3.91 23.31 -3.37
N ALA A 190 -3.78 23.33 -2.04
CA ALA A 190 -4.12 24.49 -1.23
C ALA A 190 -3.19 25.68 -1.49
N ARG A 191 -1.89 25.42 -1.68
CA ARG A 191 -0.92 26.42 -2.11
C ARG A 191 -1.28 27.01 -3.46
N PHE A 192 -1.48 26.16 -4.47
CA PHE A 192 -1.85 26.59 -5.82
C PHE A 192 -3.12 27.45 -5.81
N LYS A 193 -4.17 27.04 -5.08
CA LYS A 193 -5.41 27.81 -4.97
C LYS A 193 -5.25 29.19 -4.32
N ARG A 194 -4.29 29.36 -3.40
CA ARG A 194 -3.99 30.66 -2.78
C ARG A 194 -3.26 31.58 -3.75
N GLU A 195 -2.34 31.04 -4.53
CA GLU A 195 -1.60 31.77 -5.57
C GLU A 195 -2.53 32.16 -6.74
N ASP A 196 -3.57 31.35 -7.01
CA ASP A 196 -4.56 31.54 -8.09
C ASP A 196 -5.82 32.35 -7.67
N ALA A 197 -5.78 33.05 -6.53
CA ALA A 197 -6.94 33.67 -5.89
C ALA A 197 -7.64 34.77 -6.72
N GLY A 198 -7.00 35.27 -7.78
CA GLY A 198 -7.55 36.29 -8.70
C GLY A 198 -8.48 35.76 -9.79
N ILE A 199 -8.63 34.44 -9.96
CA ILE A 199 -9.39 33.82 -11.07
C ILE A 199 -10.85 33.50 -10.68
N THR A 200 -11.79 33.59 -11.64
CA THR A 200 -13.20 33.22 -11.48
C THR A 200 -13.41 31.75 -11.05
N SER A 201 -14.50 31.46 -10.32
CA SER A 201 -14.73 30.18 -9.64
C SER A 201 -14.78 28.93 -10.55
N SER A 202 -15.31 29.05 -11.77
CA SER A 202 -15.40 27.93 -12.72
C SER A 202 -14.05 27.59 -13.37
N VAL A 203 -13.28 28.63 -13.74
CA VAL A 203 -11.90 28.48 -14.25
C VAL A 203 -11.00 27.94 -13.13
N ARG A 204 -11.23 28.35 -11.88
CA ARG A 204 -10.51 27.86 -10.70
C ARG A 204 -10.67 26.35 -10.46
N HIS A 205 -11.86 25.77 -10.71
CA HIS A 205 -12.05 24.32 -10.58
C HIS A 205 -11.32 23.53 -11.67
N GLY A 206 -11.41 23.97 -12.93
CA GLY A 206 -10.68 23.36 -14.05
C GLY A 206 -9.16 23.51 -13.93
N SER A 207 -8.70 24.65 -13.42
CA SER A 207 -7.29 24.96 -13.11
C SER A 207 -6.75 24.05 -12.02
N ALA A 208 -7.44 23.96 -10.87
CA ALA A 208 -7.02 23.08 -9.76
C ALA A 208 -7.00 21.59 -10.14
N HIS A 209 -7.97 21.12 -10.93
CA HIS A 209 -7.95 19.74 -11.42
C HIS A 209 -6.80 19.49 -12.41
N SER A 210 -6.51 20.44 -13.31
CA SER A 210 -5.36 20.36 -14.23
C SER A 210 -4.04 20.33 -13.47
N PHE A 211 -3.91 21.16 -12.43
CA PHE A 211 -2.79 21.16 -11.51
C PHE A 211 -2.61 19.80 -10.82
N GLN A 212 -3.68 19.23 -10.26
CA GLN A 212 -3.62 17.92 -9.61
C GLN A 212 -3.22 16.78 -10.55
N ILE A 213 -3.60 16.83 -11.83
CA ILE A 213 -3.14 15.87 -12.85
C ILE A 213 -1.62 16.04 -13.07
N GLY A 214 -1.16 17.29 -13.22
CA GLY A 214 0.27 17.59 -13.33
C GLY A 214 1.06 17.06 -12.13
N LEU A 215 0.57 17.33 -10.93
CA LEU A 215 1.14 16.88 -9.65
C LEU A 215 1.28 15.37 -9.61
N ALA A 216 0.22 14.64 -9.98
CA ALA A 216 0.24 13.17 -10.06
C ALA A 216 1.35 12.68 -11.01
N HIS A 217 1.47 13.29 -12.19
CA HIS A 217 2.47 12.90 -13.18
C HIS A 217 3.89 13.19 -12.71
N GLY A 218 4.14 14.35 -12.10
CA GLY A 218 5.45 14.71 -11.56
C GLY A 218 5.90 13.74 -10.46
N ILE A 219 5.02 13.41 -9.51
CA ILE A 219 5.28 12.43 -8.44
C ILE A 219 5.59 11.06 -9.06
N CYS A 220 4.79 10.63 -10.04
CA CYS A 220 5.00 9.35 -10.72
C CYS A 220 6.34 9.26 -11.47
N GLU A 221 6.72 10.32 -12.19
CA GLU A 221 8.02 10.41 -12.86
C GLU A 221 9.16 10.26 -11.85
N LYS A 222 9.05 10.96 -10.71
CA LYS A 222 10.06 10.90 -9.65
C LYS A 222 10.21 9.52 -9.03
N LEU A 223 9.11 8.90 -8.61
CA LEU A 223 9.13 7.58 -7.97
C LEU A 223 9.72 6.52 -8.91
N LYS A 224 9.39 6.58 -10.21
CA LYS A 224 9.99 5.70 -11.23
C LYS A 224 11.49 5.89 -11.37
N LEU A 225 11.96 7.14 -11.41
CA LEU A 225 13.38 7.44 -11.46
C LEU A 225 14.11 6.85 -10.24
N MET A 226 13.60 7.11 -9.04
CA MET A 226 14.19 6.59 -7.81
C MET A 226 14.19 5.07 -7.72
N LYS A 227 13.11 4.40 -8.16
CA LYS A 227 13.09 2.94 -8.25
C LYS A 227 14.18 2.44 -9.19
N GLY A 228 14.31 3.05 -10.36
CA GLY A 228 15.35 2.69 -11.33
C GLY A 228 16.76 2.84 -10.75
N GLU A 229 17.02 3.94 -10.04
CA GLU A 229 18.29 4.18 -9.33
C GLU A 229 18.55 3.12 -8.26
N ARG A 230 17.54 2.79 -7.44
CA ARG A 230 17.58 1.78 -6.38
C ARG A 230 17.88 0.39 -6.93
N ASP A 231 17.12 -0.05 -7.92
CA ASP A 231 17.29 -1.37 -8.54
C ASP A 231 18.66 -1.51 -9.21
N ALA A 232 19.14 -0.43 -9.84
CA ALA A 232 20.47 -0.41 -10.41
C ALA A 232 21.57 -0.44 -9.33
N ALA A 233 21.38 0.21 -8.19
CA ALA A 233 22.32 0.18 -7.07
C ALA A 233 22.39 -1.21 -6.43
N SER A 234 21.24 -1.82 -6.14
CA SER A 234 21.16 -3.17 -5.55
C SER A 234 21.85 -4.21 -6.42
N ARG A 235 21.62 -4.18 -7.75
CA ARG A 235 22.31 -5.07 -8.69
C ARG A 235 23.84 -4.92 -8.66
N ARG A 236 24.35 -3.70 -8.46
CA ARG A 236 25.80 -3.44 -8.40
C ARG A 236 26.43 -3.86 -7.07
N SER A 237 25.72 -3.71 -5.96
CA SER A 237 26.30 -3.95 -4.62
C SER A 237 26.21 -5.41 -4.16
N SER A 238 25.12 -6.12 -4.47
CA SER A 238 24.91 -7.49 -4.00
C SER A 238 25.12 -8.55 -5.08
N GLY A 239 25.18 -8.15 -6.36
CA GLY A 239 25.19 -9.06 -7.50
C GLY A 239 23.89 -9.85 -7.70
N ARG A 240 22.86 -9.63 -6.86
CA ARG A 240 21.55 -10.27 -6.91
C ARG A 240 20.47 -9.25 -7.26
N ASP A 241 19.56 -9.63 -8.15
CA ASP A 241 18.32 -8.87 -8.36
C ASP A 241 17.23 -9.45 -7.44
N LEU A 242 16.91 -8.74 -6.35
CA LEU A 242 15.90 -9.16 -5.37
C LEU A 242 14.47 -8.98 -5.87
N VAL A 243 14.27 -8.08 -6.85
CA VAL A 243 12.94 -7.72 -7.34
C VAL A 243 12.24 -8.91 -8.03
N PRO A 244 12.90 -9.66 -8.94
CA PRO A 244 12.32 -10.88 -9.51
C PRO A 244 11.93 -11.94 -8.46
N LEU A 245 12.72 -12.08 -7.40
CA LEU A 245 12.45 -13.06 -6.35
C LEU A 245 11.22 -12.67 -5.53
N LYS A 246 11.11 -11.41 -5.11
CA LYS A 246 9.89 -10.89 -4.45
C LYS A 246 8.67 -11.05 -5.36
N ALA A 247 8.81 -10.70 -6.64
CA ALA A 247 7.71 -10.79 -7.61
C ALA A 247 7.19 -12.22 -7.76
N ALA A 248 8.08 -13.22 -7.77
CA ALA A 248 7.69 -14.63 -7.83
C ALA A 248 6.91 -15.07 -6.57
N VAL A 249 7.42 -14.73 -5.37
CA VAL A 249 6.72 -15.04 -4.10
C VAL A 249 5.33 -14.41 -4.08
N ILE A 250 5.21 -13.15 -4.51
CA ILE A 250 3.94 -12.44 -4.52
C ILE A 250 2.98 -13.07 -5.53
N GLU A 251 3.44 -13.48 -6.71
CA GLU A 251 2.58 -14.14 -7.70
C GLU A 251 2.06 -15.49 -7.19
N ASP A 252 2.93 -16.31 -6.60
CA ASP A 252 2.55 -17.60 -6.00
C ASP A 252 1.51 -17.41 -4.88
N GLU A 253 1.67 -16.39 -4.03
CA GLU A 253 0.71 -16.05 -2.98
C GLU A 253 -0.58 -15.41 -3.52
N LEU A 254 -0.53 -14.70 -4.64
CA LEU A 254 -1.69 -14.10 -5.29
C LEU A 254 -2.57 -15.18 -5.94
N GLU A 255 -1.97 -16.15 -6.64
CA GLU A 255 -2.69 -17.29 -7.24
C GLU A 255 -3.48 -18.07 -6.18
N LYS A 256 -2.88 -18.23 -5.00
CA LYS A 256 -3.49 -18.87 -3.82
C LYS A 256 -4.76 -18.16 -3.30
N LEU A 257 -5.00 -16.90 -3.66
CA LEU A 257 -6.23 -16.17 -3.30
C LEU A 257 -7.44 -16.58 -4.17
N GLY A 258 -7.18 -17.17 -5.34
CA GLY A 258 -8.21 -17.55 -6.31
C GLY A 258 -9.11 -16.38 -6.69
N LEU A 259 -8.51 -15.23 -7.02
CA LEU A 259 -9.21 -14.01 -7.43
C LEU A 259 -9.17 -13.87 -8.95
N ASP A 260 -10.29 -13.48 -9.54
CA ASP A 260 -10.37 -13.15 -10.96
C ASP A 260 -10.24 -11.64 -11.14
N PHE A 261 -9.22 -11.22 -11.89
CA PHE A 261 -8.96 -9.81 -12.18
C PHE A 261 -9.44 -9.45 -13.59
N HIS A 262 -10.19 -8.36 -13.69
CA HIS A 262 -10.56 -7.77 -14.97
C HIS A 262 -9.72 -6.54 -15.24
N ALA A 263 -8.96 -6.56 -16.34
CA ALA A 263 -8.23 -5.39 -16.80
C ALA A 263 -9.21 -4.27 -17.18
N LYS A 264 -9.23 -3.20 -16.39
CA LYS A 264 -10.02 -2.02 -16.72
C LYS A 264 -9.16 -1.08 -17.56
N ALA A 265 -9.55 -0.86 -18.81
CA ALA A 265 -8.86 0.09 -19.68
C ALA A 265 -8.87 1.49 -19.04
N SER A 266 -7.71 1.93 -18.57
CA SER A 266 -7.51 3.30 -18.10
C SER A 266 -6.93 4.10 -19.25
N ARG A 267 -7.77 4.87 -19.95
CA ARG A 267 -7.37 5.98 -20.84
C ARG A 267 -8.61 6.70 -21.37
N ARG A 268 -8.99 7.80 -20.71
CA ARG A 268 -9.58 8.94 -21.42
C ARG A 268 -8.52 10.03 -21.45
N LYS A 269 -8.26 10.59 -22.63
CA LYS A 269 -7.49 11.83 -22.74
C LYS A 269 -8.26 12.89 -21.94
N ARG A 270 -7.66 13.40 -20.86
CA ARG A 270 -8.24 14.50 -20.08
C ARG A 270 -7.78 15.81 -20.72
N LEU A 271 -8.71 16.71 -20.99
CA LEU A 271 -8.36 18.08 -21.36
C LEU A 271 -7.78 18.76 -20.12
N VAL A 272 -6.62 19.39 -20.27
CA VAL A 272 -5.92 20.10 -19.20
C VAL A 272 -5.61 21.52 -19.63
N GLN A 273 -5.60 22.44 -18.68
CA GLN A 273 -5.05 23.78 -18.89
C GLN A 273 -3.51 23.70 -18.79
N PRO A 274 -2.76 24.04 -19.85
CA PRO A 274 -1.32 23.79 -19.91
C PRO A 274 -0.52 24.42 -18.75
N GLY A 275 -0.80 25.68 -18.40
CA GLY A 275 -0.06 26.38 -17.33
C GLY A 275 -0.28 25.74 -15.95
N ALA A 276 -1.53 25.48 -15.58
CA ALA A 276 -1.85 24.81 -14.32
C ALA A 276 -1.27 23.40 -14.24
N TYR A 277 -1.36 22.64 -15.35
CA TYR A 277 -0.76 21.31 -15.47
C TYR A 277 0.76 21.35 -15.28
N GLU A 278 1.46 22.27 -15.93
CA GLU A 278 2.92 22.36 -15.84
C GLU A 278 3.37 22.76 -14.43
N ALA A 279 2.69 23.73 -13.80
CA ALA A 279 2.93 24.11 -12.41
C ALA A 279 2.75 22.91 -11.45
N GLY A 280 1.69 22.12 -11.66
CA GLY A 280 1.48 20.86 -10.93
C GLY A 280 2.62 19.87 -11.17
N ARG A 281 3.04 19.69 -12.42
CA ARG A 281 4.13 18.78 -12.77
C ARG A 281 5.45 19.16 -12.12
N GLU A 282 5.78 20.45 -12.09
CA GLU A 282 6.96 20.95 -11.39
C GLU A 282 6.89 20.72 -9.88
N ALA A 283 5.75 21.00 -9.24
CA ALA A 283 5.53 20.69 -7.84
C ALA A 283 5.71 19.19 -7.56
N GLY A 284 5.15 18.33 -8.43
CA GLY A 284 5.32 16.88 -8.33
C GLY A 284 6.74 16.40 -8.55
N ARG A 285 7.57 17.08 -9.36
CA ARG A 285 9.00 16.75 -9.51
C ARG A 285 9.85 17.21 -8.33
N LYS A 286 9.42 18.28 -7.66
CA LYS A 286 10.01 18.77 -6.40
C LYS A 286 9.67 17.87 -5.22
N PHE A 287 8.72 16.94 -5.38
CA PHE A 287 8.61 15.79 -4.50
C PHE A 287 9.97 15.09 -4.44
N ALA A 288 10.77 15.38 -3.42
CA ALA A 288 12.15 14.97 -3.34
C ALA A 288 12.40 14.32 -1.99
N PRO A 289 12.30 13.00 -1.87
CA PRO A 289 12.70 12.31 -0.66
C PRO A 289 14.24 12.35 -0.53
N ARG A 290 14.76 13.36 0.19
CA ARG A 290 16.20 13.67 0.22
C ARG A 290 16.99 12.66 1.08
N PRO A 291 18.21 12.26 0.65
CA PRO A 291 19.24 11.70 1.54
C PRO A 291 19.71 12.76 2.53
N GLY A 292 19.67 12.43 3.80
CA GLY A 292 20.23 13.25 4.86
C GLY A 292 20.35 12.43 6.12
N VAL A 293 21.26 11.46 6.11
CA VAL A 293 21.90 11.02 7.35
C VAL A 293 23.06 11.98 7.55
N GLU A 294 22.94 12.88 8.51
CA GLU A 294 24.02 12.98 9.47
C GLU A 294 23.62 12.15 10.69
N ALA A 295 24.61 11.45 11.20
CA ALA A 295 24.51 10.39 12.18
C ALA A 295 23.83 10.83 13.48
N ALA A 296 22.96 9.97 13.98
CA ALA A 296 22.77 9.81 15.42
C ALA A 296 22.52 8.34 15.71
N ASP A 297 23.22 7.87 16.74
CA ASP A 297 23.07 6.60 17.45
C ASP A 297 23.76 5.38 16.80
N ALA A 298 25.09 5.43 16.85
CA ALA A 298 25.79 4.36 17.56
C ALA A 298 25.51 4.53 19.06
N VAL A 299 24.76 3.60 19.66
CA VAL A 299 24.97 2.89 20.94
C VAL A 299 24.00 1.72 20.95
#